data_AF-A0A814VQ45-F1
#
_entry.id   AF-A0A814VQ45-F1
#
_cell.length_a   1.000
_cell.length_b   1.000
_cell.length_c   1.000
_cell.angle_alpha   90.00
_cell.angle_beta   90.00
_cell.angle_gamma   90.00
#
_symmetry.space_group_name_H-M   'P 1'
#
loop_
_entity.id
_entity.type
_entity.pdbx_description
1 polymer ?
#
loop_
_entity_poly.entity_id
_entity_poly.type
_entity_poly.pdbx_seq_one_letter_code
_entity_poly.pdbx_strand_id
1 'polypeptide(L)'
;MSAVDTTTAFKSYRSSESTIPQQQTTVLTKSQQKTESTTAQQQSPQQEVRILTLIEGETFVNGLYRLRNSWIVQLVLSSGLTSKNVRIFTNSPRESHSPFVREKYRELKWLYPSECKYDDSNRYVCIECVKSGSFHYYFTLDGSAEQEKLSGGGYLVVEPKLTFQDGSNDVLPIDCIECQSVLSKSLGPFNEWESRLLISKYSGYNMVHFTPIQKLYYISNSSYAITNHHILNPLFGEKITHNDVKKLVDKMAKEWGIFSITDLVYNHAANDCELLKDHPEAAYNLVNSPHLKPPFLLDAIFMQFTKDCQDGVLESKGY
;
A
#
# COMPACT_ATOMS: atom_id res chain seq x y z
N MET A 1 -30.88 36.24 20.28
CA MET A 1 -31.20 35.12 21.20
C MET A 1 -30.99 33.84 20.42
N SER A 2 -30.13 32.88 20.72
CA SER A 2 -29.00 32.68 21.62
C SER A 2 -28.17 31.58 20.95
N ALA A 3 -26.84 31.69 20.91
CA ALA A 3 -25.97 30.66 20.35
C ALA A 3 -26.01 29.39 21.22
N VAL A 4 -26.12 28.22 20.59
CA VAL A 4 -25.99 26.91 21.25
C VAL A 4 -24.56 26.43 21.04
N ASP A 5 -23.88 26.24 22.17
CA ASP A 5 -22.47 25.87 22.33
C ASP A 5 -22.30 24.35 22.14
N THR A 6 -21.63 23.93 21.06
CA THR A 6 -21.45 22.52 20.68
C THR A 6 -20.24 21.83 21.33
N THR A 7 -19.70 22.39 22.41
CA THR A 7 -18.41 21.95 22.98
C THR A 7 -18.50 20.73 23.91
N THR A 8 -19.68 20.17 24.16
CA THR A 8 -19.87 19.09 25.15
C THR A 8 -19.96 17.67 24.57
N ALA A 9 -20.08 17.50 23.24
CA ALA A 9 -20.24 16.17 22.62
C ALA A 9 -18.91 15.43 22.33
N PHE A 10 -17.75 16.08 22.46
CA PHE A 10 -16.45 15.50 22.10
C PHE A 10 -15.68 14.83 23.25
N LYS A 11 -16.22 14.78 24.47
CA LYS A 11 -15.50 14.27 25.66
C LYS A 11 -15.84 12.84 26.11
N SER A 12 -16.84 12.17 25.55
CA SER A 12 -17.22 10.82 26.01
C SER A 12 -16.66 9.64 25.20
N TYR A 13 -15.88 9.88 24.14
CA TYR A 13 -15.34 8.81 23.29
C TYR A 13 -13.86 8.47 23.54
N ARG A 14 -13.26 8.96 24.65
CA ARG A 14 -11.83 8.81 24.94
C ARG A 14 -11.49 7.75 25.99
N SER A 15 -12.42 6.86 26.34
CA SER A 15 -12.20 5.79 27.32
C SER A 15 -12.67 4.44 26.79
N SER A 16 -11.98 3.94 25.77
CA SER A 16 -11.89 2.50 25.48
C SER A 16 -10.69 2.25 24.55
N GLU A 17 -9.48 2.55 25.05
CA GLU A 17 -8.26 2.00 24.46
C GLU A 17 -8.22 0.50 24.80
N SER A 18 -8.59 -0.33 23.81
CA SER A 18 -8.26 -1.74 23.84
C SER A 18 -6.74 -1.87 23.64
N THR A 19 -6.03 -2.12 24.73
CA THR A 19 -4.59 -2.39 24.74
C THR A 19 -4.30 -3.63 23.88
N ILE A 20 -3.76 -3.42 22.68
CA ILE A 20 -3.19 -4.48 21.85
C ILE A 20 -1.86 -4.89 22.53
N PRO A 21 -1.64 -6.16 22.87
CA PRO A 21 -0.38 -6.58 23.46
C PRO A 21 0.73 -6.46 22.40
N GLN A 22 1.65 -5.51 22.61
CA GLN A 22 2.98 -5.56 22.00
C GLN A 22 3.71 -6.77 22.58
N GLN A 23 3.75 -7.89 21.87
CA GLN A 23 4.56 -9.02 22.28
C GLN A 23 6.05 -8.72 22.08
N GLN A 24 6.84 -9.06 23.10
CA GLN A 24 8.26 -8.80 23.20
C GLN A 24 9.03 -9.42 22.04
N THR A 25 9.63 -8.56 21.21
CA THR A 25 10.67 -8.95 20.27
C THR A 25 11.98 -9.04 21.04
N THR A 26 12.53 -10.24 21.21
CA THR A 26 13.89 -10.39 21.75
C THR A 26 14.88 -10.04 20.64
N VAL A 27 15.40 -8.82 20.69
CA VAL A 27 16.52 -8.39 19.84
C VAL A 27 17.82 -8.93 20.45
N LEU A 28 18.40 -9.95 19.82
CA LEU A 28 19.75 -10.41 20.17
C LEU A 28 20.78 -9.66 19.31
N THR A 29 21.30 -8.55 19.83
CA THR A 29 22.48 -7.87 19.28
C THR A 29 23.74 -8.55 19.82
N LYS A 30 24.54 -9.18 18.96
CA LYS A 30 25.91 -9.59 19.34
C LYS A 30 26.79 -8.35 19.42
N SER A 31 27.11 -7.88 20.62
CA SER A 31 28.09 -6.83 20.86
C SER A 31 29.50 -7.41 20.88
N GLN A 32 30.32 -7.07 19.88
CA GLN A 32 31.77 -7.19 19.97
C GLN A 32 32.31 -5.87 20.54
N GLN A 33 33.02 -5.93 21.67
CA GLN A 33 33.72 -4.79 22.24
C GLN A 33 34.82 -4.32 21.28
N LYS A 34 34.74 -3.06 20.84
CA LYS A 34 35.88 -2.34 20.24
C LYS A 34 35.92 -0.91 20.76
N THR A 35 37.07 -0.59 21.30
CA THR A 35 37.52 0.67 21.89
C THR A 35 37.33 1.85 20.95
N GLU A 36 36.98 3.00 21.52
CA GLU A 36 36.68 4.26 20.84
C GLU A 36 37.83 4.75 19.95
N SER A 37 37.53 5.05 18.69
CA SER A 37 38.19 6.14 17.97
C SER A 37 37.24 6.72 16.92
N THR A 38 37.12 8.05 16.95
CA THR A 38 36.21 8.89 16.21
C THR A 38 36.62 8.95 14.74
N THR A 39 35.87 8.31 13.84
CA THR A 39 35.86 8.64 12.41
C THR A 39 34.51 8.21 11.83
N ALA A 40 33.83 9.12 11.13
CA ALA A 40 32.56 8.86 10.46
C ALA A 40 32.74 7.73 9.44
N GLN A 41 32.31 6.52 9.81
CA GLN A 41 32.32 5.36 8.94
C GLN A 41 30.95 5.24 8.26
N GLN A 42 30.97 5.20 6.92
CA GLN A 42 29.86 4.72 6.10
C GLN A 42 29.31 3.41 6.70
N GLN A 43 28.08 3.46 7.19
CA GLN A 43 27.39 2.27 7.70
C GLN A 43 27.18 1.30 6.54
N SER A 44 27.90 0.18 6.56
CA SER A 44 27.52 -1.00 5.79
C SER A 44 26.08 -1.40 6.15
N PRO A 45 25.28 -1.94 5.20
CA PRO A 45 23.91 -2.33 5.50
C PRO A 45 23.92 -3.37 6.61
N GLN A 46 23.49 -2.96 7.80
CA GLN A 46 23.47 -3.81 8.98
C GLN A 46 22.44 -4.92 8.74
N GLN A 47 22.93 -6.12 8.43
CA GLN A 47 22.09 -7.30 8.33
C GLN A 47 21.49 -7.58 9.71
N GLU A 48 20.17 -7.51 9.79
CA GLU A 48 19.44 -7.75 11.01
C GLU A 48 18.62 -9.03 10.89
N VAL A 49 18.60 -9.82 11.96
CA VAL A 49 17.87 -11.08 12.03
C VAL A 49 16.62 -10.90 12.87
N ARG A 50 15.47 -11.29 12.33
CA ARG A 50 14.17 -11.31 13.01
C ARG A 50 13.73 -12.74 13.18
N ILE A 51 13.38 -13.14 14.40
CA ILE A 51 12.93 -14.49 14.71
C ILE A 51 11.40 -14.46 14.81
N LEU A 52 10.73 -15.35 14.08
CA LEU A 52 9.30 -15.59 14.17
C LEU A 52 9.05 -17.04 14.55
N THR A 53 8.24 -17.23 15.60
CA THR A 53 7.88 -18.56 16.08
C THR A 53 6.60 -19.04 15.38
N LEU A 54 6.65 -20.21 14.77
CA LEU A 54 5.51 -20.86 14.13
C LEU A 54 4.68 -21.59 15.17
N ILE A 55 3.38 -21.30 15.19
CA ILE A 55 2.41 -21.89 16.10
C ILE A 55 1.31 -22.54 15.26
N GLU A 56 0.90 -23.75 15.63
CA GLU A 56 -0.16 -24.48 14.91
C GLU A 56 -1.49 -23.75 14.98
N GLY A 57 -2.18 -23.65 13.84
CA GLY A 57 -3.46 -22.95 13.73
C GLY A 57 -3.33 -21.43 13.69
N GLU A 58 -2.15 -20.87 13.94
CA GLU A 58 -1.92 -19.44 13.78
C GLU A 58 -1.66 -19.09 12.32
N THR A 59 -2.65 -18.45 11.73
CA THR A 59 -2.48 -17.64 10.54
C THR A 59 -2.31 -16.20 11.01
N PHE A 60 -1.10 -15.65 10.93
CA PHE A 60 -0.77 -14.24 11.22
C PHE A 60 -1.36 -13.32 10.13
N VAL A 61 -2.67 -13.41 9.89
CA VAL A 61 -3.39 -12.59 8.90
C VAL A 61 -3.43 -11.13 9.36
N ASN A 62 -3.46 -10.90 10.68
CA ASN A 62 -3.60 -9.56 11.28
C ASN A 62 -2.30 -9.00 11.87
N GLY A 63 -1.19 -9.75 11.81
CA GLY A 63 0.12 -9.30 12.29
C GLY A 63 0.92 -8.61 11.18
N LEU A 64 1.16 -7.30 11.28
CA LEU A 64 2.00 -6.59 10.32
C LEU A 64 3.47 -6.66 10.74
N TYR A 65 4.24 -7.53 10.09
CA TYR A 65 5.70 -7.55 10.22
C TYR A 65 6.33 -6.60 9.19
N ARG A 66 6.74 -5.42 9.64
CA ARG A 66 7.53 -4.47 8.85
C ARG A 66 9.00 -4.88 8.86
N LEU A 67 9.51 -5.22 7.70
CA LEU A 67 10.88 -5.67 7.49
C LEU A 67 11.59 -4.72 6.54
N ARG A 68 12.90 -4.59 6.67
CA ARG A 68 13.71 -3.79 5.75
C ARG A 68 14.42 -4.70 4.75
N ASN A 69 14.78 -4.13 3.59
CA ASN A 69 15.66 -4.83 2.66
C ASN A 69 16.97 -5.23 3.35
N SER A 70 17.49 -6.39 2.96
CA SER A 70 18.67 -7.05 3.54
C SER A 70 18.49 -7.64 4.95
N TRP A 71 17.29 -7.59 5.54
CA TRP A 71 16.99 -8.34 6.76
C TRP A 71 16.75 -9.82 6.48
N ILE A 72 16.96 -10.64 7.51
CA ILE A 72 16.73 -12.08 7.48
C ILE A 72 15.63 -12.42 8.47
N VAL A 73 14.59 -13.11 8.00
CA VAL A 73 13.56 -13.67 8.86
C VAL A 73 13.87 -15.13 9.10
N GLN A 74 14.10 -15.48 10.36
CA GLN A 74 14.24 -16.86 10.82
C GLN A 74 12.91 -17.35 11.35
N LEU A 75 12.36 -18.41 10.73
CA LEU A 75 11.17 -19.07 11.26
C LEU A 75 11.63 -20.25 12.12
N VAL A 76 11.22 -20.24 13.39
CA VAL A 76 11.52 -21.28 14.39
C VAL A 76 10.23 -21.99 14.78
N LEU A 77 10.32 -23.24 15.20
CA LEU A 77 9.15 -24.00 15.65
C LEU A 77 8.81 -23.69 17.10
N SER A 78 7.52 -23.56 17.40
CA SER A 78 7.03 -23.65 18.78
C SER A 78 7.14 -25.08 19.31
N SER A 79 7.10 -25.23 20.63
CA SER A 79 7.15 -26.53 21.31
C SER A 79 6.07 -27.52 20.83
N GLY A 80 4.90 -27.04 20.41
CA GLY A 80 3.82 -27.89 19.88
C GLY A 80 4.09 -28.47 18.48
N LEU A 81 5.02 -27.88 17.73
CA LEU A 81 5.37 -28.29 16.37
C LEU A 81 6.68 -29.08 16.28
N THR A 82 7.50 -29.08 17.33
CA THR A 82 8.83 -29.71 17.33
C THR A 82 8.80 -31.20 16.98
N SER A 83 7.77 -31.93 17.42
CA SER A 83 7.59 -33.36 17.15
C SER A 83 6.93 -33.68 15.81
N LYS A 84 6.50 -32.66 15.05
CA LYS A 84 5.77 -32.82 13.78
C LYS A 84 6.69 -32.64 12.58
N ASN A 85 6.29 -33.24 11.45
CA ASN A 85 6.97 -33.03 10.17
C ASN A 85 6.49 -31.74 9.52
N VAL A 86 7.18 -30.64 9.82
CA VAL A 86 6.82 -29.31 9.34
C VAL A 86 7.55 -29.01 8.03
N ARG A 87 6.79 -28.74 6.96
CA ARG A 87 7.31 -28.22 5.69
C ARG A 87 6.89 -26.77 5.52
N ILE A 88 7.81 -25.90 5.11
CA ILE A 88 7.56 -24.45 5.03
C ILE A 88 7.76 -23.98 3.60
N PHE A 89 6.82 -23.17 3.13
CA PHE A 89 6.77 -22.65 1.78
C PHE A 89 6.69 -21.13 1.80
N THR A 90 7.33 -20.46 0.83
CA THR A 90 7.24 -19.01 0.65
C THR A 90 7.23 -18.63 -0.82
N ASN A 91 6.53 -17.55 -1.16
CA ASN A 91 6.59 -16.92 -2.49
C ASN A 91 7.60 -15.76 -2.56
N SER A 92 8.33 -15.47 -1.46
CA SER A 92 9.39 -14.45 -1.46
C SER A 92 10.45 -14.80 -2.50
N PRO A 93 10.94 -13.86 -3.33
CA PRO A 93 11.99 -14.12 -4.31
C PRO A 93 13.31 -14.52 -3.64
N ARG A 94 14.19 -15.23 -4.36
CA ARG A 94 15.54 -15.58 -3.86
C ARG A 94 16.55 -14.53 -4.24
N GLU A 95 16.35 -13.92 -5.39
CA GLU A 95 17.24 -12.92 -5.98
C GLU A 95 16.43 -11.66 -6.25
N SER A 96 17.04 -10.49 -6.02
CA SER A 96 16.37 -9.19 -6.17
C SER A 96 15.82 -8.96 -7.59
N HIS A 97 16.54 -9.44 -8.60
CA HIS A 97 16.19 -9.29 -10.02
C HIS A 97 15.14 -10.27 -10.53
N SER A 98 14.78 -11.29 -9.75
CA SER A 98 13.80 -12.28 -10.18
C SER A 98 12.38 -11.68 -10.24
N PRO A 99 11.57 -12.04 -11.26
CA PRO A 99 10.18 -11.62 -11.31
C PRO A 99 9.42 -12.26 -10.14
N PHE A 100 8.59 -11.46 -9.47
CA PHE A 100 7.74 -11.96 -8.40
C PHE A 100 6.43 -12.49 -8.99
N VAL A 101 6.08 -13.73 -8.64
CA VAL A 101 4.82 -14.38 -9.02
C VAL A 101 4.11 -14.80 -7.74
N ARG A 102 2.96 -14.18 -7.46
CA ARG A 102 2.24 -14.33 -6.18
C ARG A 102 1.88 -15.78 -5.85
N GLU A 103 1.55 -16.58 -6.87
CA GLU A 103 1.07 -17.96 -6.74
C GLU A 103 2.21 -19.00 -6.72
N LYS A 104 3.45 -18.59 -7.00
CA LYS A 104 4.58 -19.52 -7.07
C LYS A 104 5.30 -19.60 -5.74
N TYR A 105 5.20 -20.75 -5.09
CA TYR A 105 5.87 -21.04 -3.83
C TYR A 105 7.13 -21.90 -4.03
N ARG A 106 8.11 -21.68 -3.15
CA ARG A 106 9.26 -22.56 -2.98
C ARG A 106 9.28 -23.13 -1.57
N GLU A 107 9.72 -24.38 -1.45
CA GLU A 107 10.00 -24.99 -0.16
C GLU A 107 11.32 -24.48 0.42
N LEU A 108 11.32 -24.19 1.72
CA LEU A 108 12.49 -23.79 2.47
C LEU A 108 13.16 -25.01 3.10
N LYS A 109 14.49 -25.02 3.10
CA LYS A 109 15.29 -26.08 3.71
C LYS A 109 15.59 -25.74 5.16
N TRP A 110 15.38 -26.72 6.05
CA TRP A 110 15.76 -26.63 7.45
C TRP A 110 17.27 -26.53 7.62
N LEU A 111 17.68 -25.60 8.48
CA LEU A 111 19.06 -25.42 8.93
C LEU A 111 19.16 -25.93 10.36
N TYR A 112 20.24 -26.66 10.65
CA TYR A 112 20.49 -27.32 11.93
C TYR A 112 21.78 -26.75 12.52
N PRO A 113 21.68 -25.84 13.50
CA PRO A 113 22.86 -25.25 14.13
C PRO A 113 23.64 -26.22 15.01
N SER A 114 22.97 -27.24 15.55
CA SER A 114 23.60 -28.23 16.42
C SER A 114 24.47 -29.19 15.61
N GLU A 115 25.70 -29.44 16.09
CA GLU A 115 26.58 -30.49 15.52
C GLU A 115 26.12 -31.89 15.91
N CYS A 116 25.25 -32.00 16.92
CA CYS A 116 24.69 -33.27 17.36
C CYS A 116 23.55 -33.70 16.43
N LYS A 117 23.73 -34.85 15.75
CA LYS A 117 22.73 -35.40 14.81
C LYS A 117 21.35 -35.67 15.39
N TYR A 118 21.23 -35.71 16.72
CA TYR A 118 19.98 -36.04 17.43
C TYR A 118 19.32 -34.80 18.05
N ASP A 119 19.94 -33.62 17.96
CA ASP A 119 19.39 -32.38 18.48
C ASP A 119 18.69 -31.59 17.36
N ASP A 120 17.37 -31.72 17.34
CA ASP A 120 16.47 -31.04 16.40
C ASP A 120 15.74 -29.85 17.07
N SER A 121 16.17 -29.46 18.28
CA SER A 121 15.42 -28.50 19.11
C SER A 121 15.55 -27.05 18.62
N ASN A 122 16.63 -26.73 17.90
CA ASN A 122 16.97 -25.36 17.47
C ASN A 122 16.99 -25.18 15.95
N ARG A 123 16.36 -26.09 15.19
CA ARG A 123 16.25 -25.92 13.74
C ARG A 123 15.44 -24.68 13.35
N TYR A 124 15.84 -24.04 12.26
CA TYR A 124 15.12 -22.90 11.70
C TYR A 124 15.17 -22.90 10.17
N VAL A 125 14.29 -22.14 9.55
CA VAL A 125 14.40 -21.77 8.12
C VAL A 125 14.64 -20.28 7.98
N CYS A 126 15.35 -19.89 6.92
CA CYS A 126 15.63 -18.48 6.64
C CYS A 126 14.87 -18.00 5.40
N ILE A 127 14.34 -16.78 5.52
CA ILE A 127 13.82 -15.98 4.41
C ILE A 127 14.61 -14.68 4.37
N GLU A 128 15.38 -14.49 3.30
CA GLU A 128 16.11 -13.25 3.06
C GLU A 128 15.21 -12.21 2.38
N CYS A 129 15.18 -10.98 2.91
CA CYS A 129 14.40 -9.88 2.37
C CYS A 129 15.18 -9.17 1.26
N VAL A 130 15.14 -9.74 0.05
CA VAL A 130 15.93 -9.25 -1.11
C VAL A 130 15.20 -8.22 -1.97
N LYS A 131 13.88 -8.10 -1.81
CA LYS A 131 13.01 -7.25 -2.63
C LYS A 131 11.91 -6.67 -1.75
N SER A 132 11.55 -5.42 -1.99
CA SER A 132 10.41 -4.77 -1.33
C SER A 132 9.08 -5.34 -1.85
N GLY A 133 8.10 -5.49 -0.97
CA GLY A 133 6.79 -6.01 -1.32
C GLY A 133 6.12 -6.77 -0.19
N SER A 134 5.01 -7.42 -0.52
CA SER A 134 4.27 -8.30 0.40
C SER A 134 4.46 -9.74 -0.04
N PHE A 135 5.04 -10.55 0.84
CA PHE A 135 5.32 -11.97 0.60
C PHE A 135 4.56 -12.83 1.58
N HIS A 136 4.08 -13.96 1.11
CA HIS A 136 3.36 -14.95 1.88
C HIS A 136 4.27 -16.13 2.22
N TYR A 137 4.11 -16.66 3.42
CA TYR A 137 4.64 -17.95 3.80
C TYR A 137 3.56 -18.78 4.48
N TYR A 138 3.63 -20.09 4.32
CA TYR A 138 2.75 -21.04 4.99
C TYR A 138 3.52 -22.31 5.33
N PHE A 139 2.95 -23.13 6.21
CA PHE A 139 3.52 -24.43 6.54
C PHE A 139 2.45 -25.51 6.62
N THR A 140 2.87 -26.75 6.39
CA THR A 140 2.03 -27.95 6.45
C THR A 140 2.63 -28.96 7.42
N LEU A 141 1.76 -29.75 8.06
CA LEU A 141 2.14 -30.76 9.07
C LEU A 141 1.91 -32.21 8.58
N ASP A 142 1.14 -32.37 7.50
CA ASP A 142 0.76 -33.65 6.92
C ASP A 142 1.76 -34.16 5.88
N GLY A 143 2.85 -33.43 5.67
CA GLY A 143 3.86 -33.72 4.64
C GLY A 143 3.42 -33.35 3.22
N SER A 144 2.24 -32.78 3.00
CA SER A 144 1.80 -32.30 1.69
C SER A 144 2.44 -30.95 1.35
N ALA A 145 2.44 -30.58 0.07
CA ALA A 145 2.80 -29.23 -0.39
C ALA A 145 1.56 -28.39 -0.75
N GLU A 146 0.36 -28.93 -0.51
CA GLU A 146 -0.91 -28.35 -0.93
C GLU A 146 -1.27 -27.15 -0.06
N GLN A 147 -1.51 -25.99 -0.68
CA GLN A 147 -1.86 -24.77 0.05
C GLN A 147 -3.22 -24.91 0.78
N GLU A 148 -4.13 -25.75 0.27
CA GLU A 148 -5.44 -26.01 0.90
C GLU A 148 -5.33 -26.71 2.27
N LYS A 149 -4.19 -27.36 2.55
CA LYS A 149 -3.92 -28.07 3.81
C LYS A 149 -2.99 -27.29 4.74
N LEU A 150 -2.95 -25.97 4.59
CA LEU A 150 -2.14 -25.12 5.45
C LEU A 150 -2.50 -25.33 6.93
N SER A 151 -1.48 -25.49 7.76
CA SER A 151 -1.63 -25.63 9.22
C SER A 151 -1.30 -24.34 9.96
N GLY A 152 -0.90 -23.31 9.22
CA GLY A 152 -0.58 -21.96 9.68
C GLY A 152 0.22 -21.21 8.62
N GLY A 153 0.43 -19.91 8.83
CA GLY A 153 1.12 -19.05 7.86
C GLY A 153 1.02 -17.57 8.19
N GLY A 154 1.52 -16.72 7.29
CA GLY A 154 1.50 -15.28 7.50
C GLY A 154 2.06 -14.49 6.34
N TYR A 155 1.98 -13.17 6.47
CA TYR A 155 2.52 -12.22 5.50
C TYR A 155 3.72 -11.47 6.08
N LEU A 156 4.72 -11.26 5.23
CA LEU A 156 5.92 -10.48 5.49
C LEU A 156 5.87 -9.25 4.58
N VAL A 157 5.95 -8.05 5.15
CA VAL A 157 5.96 -6.80 4.39
C VAL A 157 7.36 -6.20 4.45
N VAL A 158 8.06 -6.24 3.31
CA VAL A 158 9.38 -5.63 3.15
C VAL A 158 9.20 -4.22 2.61
N GLU A 159 9.59 -3.23 3.41
CA GLU A 159 9.45 -1.81 3.10
C GLU A 159 10.30 -1.40 1.88
N PRO A 160 9.80 -0.46 1.06
CA PRO A 160 10.58 0.12 -0.02
C PRO A 160 11.76 0.92 0.53
N LYS A 161 12.89 0.89 -0.19
CA LYS A 161 14.04 1.74 0.09
C LYS A 161 13.93 2.99 -0.79
N LEU A 162 13.62 4.13 -0.16
CA LEU A 162 13.56 5.43 -0.85
C LEU A 162 14.96 6.06 -0.81
N THR A 163 15.67 6.05 -1.93
CA THR A 163 17.01 6.65 -2.04
C THR A 163 16.91 7.98 -2.77
N PHE A 164 17.49 9.03 -2.22
CA PHE A 164 17.57 10.34 -2.87
C PHE A 164 18.42 10.24 -4.14
N GLN A 165 17.98 10.92 -5.21
CA GLN A 165 18.64 10.90 -6.52
C GLN A 165 19.47 12.16 -6.78
N ASP A 166 19.74 12.95 -5.73
CA ASP A 166 20.47 14.22 -5.76
C ASP A 166 22.00 14.09 -5.71
N GLY A 167 22.50 12.86 -5.73
CA GLY A 167 23.92 12.54 -5.64
C GLY A 167 24.40 12.19 -4.24
N SER A 168 23.61 12.43 -3.18
CA SER A 168 23.93 11.99 -1.81
C SER A 168 23.90 10.45 -1.69
N ASN A 169 23.01 9.79 -2.44
CA ASN A 169 22.63 8.39 -2.26
C ASN A 169 22.12 8.07 -0.84
N ASP A 170 21.68 9.10 -0.11
CA ASP A 170 21.09 8.93 1.21
C ASP A 170 19.72 8.27 1.11
N VAL A 171 19.36 7.52 2.14
CA VAL A 171 18.10 6.79 2.21
C VAL A 171 17.14 7.57 3.09
N LEU A 172 15.99 7.96 2.55
CA LEU A 172 14.90 8.54 3.32
C LEU A 172 14.22 7.44 4.13
N PRO A 173 14.29 7.48 5.49
CA PRO A 173 13.50 6.58 6.31
C PRO A 173 12.01 6.83 6.09
N ILE A 174 11.20 5.77 6.06
CA ILE A 174 9.75 5.87 5.81
C ILE A 174 9.06 6.75 6.87
N ASP A 175 9.53 6.72 8.11
CA ASP A 175 9.01 7.54 9.21
C ASP A 175 9.37 9.04 9.07
N CYS A 176 10.24 9.40 8.13
CA CYS A 176 10.68 10.78 7.86
C CYS A 176 10.04 11.37 6.60
N ILE A 177 8.99 10.73 6.04
CA ILE A 177 8.28 11.27 4.88
C ILE A 177 7.49 12.52 5.30
N GLU A 178 7.81 13.64 4.66
CA GLU A 178 7.09 14.90 4.78
C GLU A 178 6.43 15.19 3.44
N CYS A 179 5.15 14.83 3.34
CA CYS A 179 4.40 14.86 2.09
C CYS A 179 3.45 16.05 2.00
N GLN A 180 3.57 16.85 0.93
CA GLN A 180 2.60 17.88 0.58
C GLN A 180 1.66 17.37 -0.50
N SER A 181 0.35 17.35 -0.21
CA SER A 181 -0.67 17.07 -1.23
C SER A 181 -1.01 18.33 -2.03
N VAL A 182 -0.96 18.22 -3.35
CA VAL A 182 -1.33 19.29 -4.29
C VAL A 182 -2.48 18.84 -5.17
N LEU A 183 -3.44 19.75 -5.34
CA LEU A 183 -4.55 19.56 -6.25
C LEU A 183 -4.07 19.86 -7.67
N SER A 184 -3.75 18.84 -8.45
CA SER A 184 -3.11 18.96 -9.77
C SER A 184 -3.86 19.91 -10.72
N LYS A 185 -5.19 19.87 -10.73
CA LYS A 185 -6.03 20.79 -11.52
C LYS A 185 -5.91 22.27 -11.11
N SER A 186 -5.39 22.56 -9.92
CA SER A 186 -5.18 23.92 -9.40
C SER A 186 -3.74 24.41 -9.54
N LEU A 187 -2.82 23.58 -10.06
CA LEU A 187 -1.46 24.00 -10.41
C LEU A 187 -1.42 24.86 -11.69
N GLY A 188 -2.55 25.01 -12.39
CA GLY A 188 -2.63 25.77 -13.64
C GLY A 188 -1.99 25.02 -14.82
N PRO A 189 -1.68 25.74 -15.92
CA PRO A 189 -1.00 25.18 -17.07
C PRO A 189 0.37 24.58 -16.71
N PHE A 190 0.80 23.54 -17.42
CA PHE A 190 1.99 22.75 -17.05
C PHE A 190 3.28 23.56 -16.98
N ASN A 191 3.43 24.61 -17.80
CA ASN A 191 4.60 25.49 -17.81
C ASN A 191 4.76 26.28 -16.50
N GLU A 192 3.73 26.38 -15.66
CA GLU A 192 3.78 27.03 -14.35
C GLU A 192 3.99 26.05 -13.19
N TRP A 193 3.93 24.74 -13.43
CA TRP A 193 4.01 23.75 -12.36
C TRP A 193 5.33 23.81 -11.62
N GLU A 194 6.45 23.95 -12.34
CA GLU A 194 7.77 23.99 -11.73
C GLU A 194 7.89 25.13 -10.71
N SER A 195 7.53 26.35 -11.10
CA SER A 195 7.62 27.52 -10.22
C SER A 195 6.68 27.43 -9.03
N ARG A 196 5.48 26.85 -9.22
CA ARG A 196 4.51 26.63 -8.14
C ARG A 196 4.96 25.54 -7.17
N LEU A 197 5.61 24.47 -7.64
CA LEU A 197 6.10 23.36 -6.82
C LEU A 197 7.39 23.69 -6.06
N LEU A 198 8.12 24.76 -6.43
CA LEU A 198 9.25 25.25 -5.64
C LEU A 198 8.85 25.61 -4.21
N ILE A 199 7.59 25.99 -3.96
CA ILE A 199 7.12 26.24 -2.60
C ILE A 199 7.26 24.99 -1.72
N SER A 200 6.99 23.80 -2.26
CA SER A 200 7.14 22.51 -1.55
C SER A 200 8.58 22.32 -1.12
N LYS A 201 9.52 22.57 -2.05
CA LYS A 201 10.95 22.49 -1.80
C LYS A 201 11.41 23.46 -0.72
N TYR A 202 11.10 24.75 -0.87
CA TYR A 202 11.56 25.78 0.07
C TYR A 202 10.89 25.67 1.45
N SER A 203 9.75 24.99 1.54
CA SER A 203 9.08 24.69 2.81
C SER A 203 9.62 23.44 3.52
N GLY A 204 10.55 22.69 2.91
CA GLY A 204 11.19 21.53 3.53
C GLY A 204 10.56 20.18 3.22
N TYR A 205 9.47 20.11 2.44
CA TYR A 205 8.84 18.83 2.09
C TYR A 205 9.77 17.98 1.22
N ASN A 206 9.82 16.68 1.50
CA ASN A 206 10.60 15.70 0.76
C ASN A 206 9.76 14.82 -0.17
N MET A 207 8.44 15.00 -0.18
CA MET A 207 7.53 14.31 -1.10
C MET A 207 6.38 15.22 -1.54
N VAL A 208 6.00 15.16 -2.81
CA VAL A 208 4.77 15.77 -3.33
C VAL A 208 3.80 14.68 -3.74
N HIS A 209 2.58 14.77 -3.22
CA HIS A 209 1.46 13.95 -3.64
C HIS A 209 0.57 14.71 -4.63
N PHE A 210 0.48 14.21 -5.85
CA PHE A 210 -0.39 14.73 -6.89
C PHE A 210 -1.72 13.98 -6.88
N THR A 211 -2.83 14.71 -6.69
CA THR A 211 -4.16 14.17 -7.07
C THR A 211 -4.16 13.77 -8.55
N PRO A 212 -5.09 12.93 -9.04
CA PRO A 212 -5.04 12.41 -10.40
C PRO A 212 -4.78 13.50 -11.47
N ILE A 213 -3.82 13.22 -12.34
CA ILE A 213 -3.38 14.11 -13.44
C ILE A 213 -4.08 13.78 -14.77
N GLN A 214 -4.98 12.80 -14.76
CA GLN A 214 -5.67 12.27 -15.92
C GLN A 214 -6.86 13.15 -16.33
N LYS A 215 -7.38 12.92 -17.54
CA LYS A 215 -8.57 13.61 -18.06
C LYS A 215 -9.77 13.40 -17.15
N LEU A 216 -10.34 14.50 -16.68
CA LEU A 216 -11.47 14.53 -15.77
C LEU A 216 -12.80 14.74 -16.50
N TYR A 217 -13.89 14.37 -15.84
CA TYR A 217 -15.23 14.64 -16.30
C TYR A 217 -15.55 16.13 -16.26
N TYR A 218 -15.86 16.71 -17.41
CA TYR A 218 -15.98 18.16 -17.56
C TYR A 218 -17.11 18.79 -16.76
N ILE A 219 -18.21 18.07 -16.48
CA ILE A 219 -19.36 18.61 -15.74
C ILE A 219 -19.03 18.75 -14.25
N SER A 220 -18.61 17.65 -13.62
CA SER A 220 -18.30 17.68 -12.18
C SER A 220 -16.96 18.35 -11.89
N ASN A 221 -16.01 18.25 -12.83
CA ASN A 221 -14.62 18.64 -12.69
C ASN A 221 -13.98 18.13 -11.37
N SER A 222 -14.46 17.00 -10.84
CA SER A 222 -13.91 16.35 -9.65
C SER A 222 -12.58 15.69 -9.99
N SER A 223 -11.58 15.82 -9.13
CA SER A 223 -10.24 15.26 -9.37
C SER A 223 -10.21 13.73 -9.41
N TYR A 224 -11.28 13.08 -8.92
CA TYR A 224 -11.41 11.62 -8.91
C TYR A 224 -12.41 11.11 -9.95
N ALA A 225 -13.16 11.99 -10.63
CA ALA A 225 -14.04 11.61 -11.73
C ALA A 225 -13.22 11.53 -13.03
N ILE A 226 -12.45 10.45 -13.17
CA ILE A 226 -11.54 10.24 -14.31
C ILE A 226 -12.31 9.66 -15.50
N THR A 227 -12.31 10.38 -16.62
CA THR A 227 -12.93 9.95 -17.89
C THR A 227 -12.00 9.04 -18.68
N ASN A 228 -10.69 9.31 -18.67
CA ASN A 228 -9.71 8.48 -19.36
C ASN A 228 -8.39 8.44 -18.58
N HIS A 229 -8.05 7.26 -18.06
CA HIS A 229 -6.87 7.03 -17.23
C HIS A 229 -5.53 7.12 -17.98
N HIS A 230 -5.54 7.12 -19.30
CA HIS A 230 -4.34 7.11 -20.15
C HIS A 230 -4.01 8.46 -20.78
N ILE A 231 -4.87 9.46 -20.60
CA ILE A 231 -4.70 10.79 -21.19
C ILE A 231 -4.58 11.81 -20.07
N LEU A 232 -3.63 12.74 -20.18
CA LEU A 232 -3.47 13.84 -19.23
C LEU A 232 -4.64 14.81 -19.28
N ASN A 233 -4.89 15.51 -18.18
CA ASN A 233 -5.90 16.55 -18.15
C ASN A 233 -5.57 17.67 -19.16
N PRO A 234 -6.46 17.98 -20.13
CA PRO A 234 -6.23 19.03 -21.11
C PRO A 234 -5.99 20.42 -20.50
N LEU A 235 -6.42 20.66 -19.26
CA LEU A 235 -6.15 21.90 -18.51
C LEU A 235 -4.65 22.20 -18.36
N PHE A 236 -3.80 21.18 -18.46
CA PHE A 236 -2.35 21.34 -18.36
C PHE A 236 -1.72 21.85 -19.66
N GLY A 237 -2.45 21.73 -20.78
CA GLY A 237 -2.04 22.18 -22.12
C GLY A 237 -2.17 21.07 -23.17
N GLU A 238 -2.60 21.43 -24.37
CA GLU A 238 -2.93 20.47 -25.45
C GLU A 238 -1.74 19.66 -25.96
N LYS A 239 -0.51 20.17 -25.80
CA LYS A 239 0.73 19.54 -26.29
C LYS A 239 1.53 18.84 -25.19
N ILE A 240 1.01 18.79 -23.96
CA ILE A 240 1.73 18.20 -22.84
C ILE A 240 1.60 16.68 -22.88
N THR A 241 2.74 16.00 -22.73
CA THR A 241 2.79 14.54 -22.74
C THR A 241 3.21 14.00 -21.37
N HIS A 242 2.97 12.70 -21.14
CA HIS A 242 3.49 12.02 -19.95
C HIS A 242 5.01 12.13 -19.83
N ASN A 243 5.73 12.26 -20.95
CA ASN A 243 7.18 12.47 -20.94
C ASN A 243 7.57 13.84 -20.38
N ASP A 244 6.75 14.87 -20.60
CA ASP A 244 7.02 16.20 -20.03
C ASP A 244 6.78 16.21 -18.52
N VAL A 245 5.71 15.57 -18.06
CA VAL A 245 5.47 15.31 -16.63
C VAL A 245 6.63 14.52 -16.02
N LYS A 246 7.10 13.47 -16.73
CA LYS A 246 8.25 12.67 -16.30
C LYS A 246 9.51 13.52 -16.14
N LYS A 247 9.82 14.43 -17.08
CA LYS A 247 10.98 15.33 -16.96
C LYS A 247 10.91 16.18 -15.69
N LEU A 248 9.73 16.72 -15.37
CA LEU A 248 9.54 17.51 -14.15
C LEU A 248 9.70 16.65 -12.90
N VAL A 249 9.09 15.46 -12.84
CA VAL A 249 9.22 14.54 -11.70
C VAL A 249 10.67 14.05 -11.52
N ASP A 250 11.36 13.73 -12.61
CA ASP A 250 12.78 13.38 -12.58
C ASP A 250 13.64 14.55 -12.07
N LYS A 251 13.31 15.78 -12.47
CA LYS A 251 13.98 17.00 -12.00
C LYS A 251 13.75 17.20 -10.50
N MET A 252 12.52 17.04 -10.02
CA MET A 252 12.19 17.10 -8.59
C MET A 252 13.03 16.08 -7.80
N ALA A 253 13.11 14.84 -8.28
CA ALA A 253 13.86 13.79 -7.61
C ALA A 253 15.38 14.04 -7.61
N LYS A 254 15.94 14.47 -8.75
CA LYS A 254 17.39 14.60 -8.96
C LYS A 254 17.99 15.94 -8.53
N GLU A 255 17.25 17.02 -8.64
CA GLU A 255 17.78 18.36 -8.34
C GLU A 255 17.25 18.91 -7.01
N TRP A 256 16.09 18.43 -6.57
CA TRP A 256 15.43 18.96 -5.38
C TRP A 256 15.38 17.97 -4.22
N GLY A 257 15.72 16.69 -4.46
CA GLY A 257 15.60 15.64 -3.45
C GLY A 257 14.14 15.37 -3.06
N ILE A 258 13.18 15.60 -3.97
CA ILE A 258 11.75 15.45 -3.69
C ILE A 258 11.18 14.26 -4.44
N PHE A 259 10.57 13.33 -3.72
CA PHE A 259 9.83 12.21 -4.29
C PHE A 259 8.44 12.64 -4.76
N SER A 260 7.85 11.87 -5.67
CA SER A 260 6.50 12.13 -6.17
C SER A 260 5.64 10.87 -6.09
N ILE A 261 4.40 11.02 -5.65
CA ILE A 261 3.37 9.98 -5.68
C ILE A 261 2.09 10.53 -6.31
N THR A 262 1.22 9.66 -6.79
CA THR A 262 -0.09 10.03 -7.30
C THR A 262 -1.15 9.02 -6.90
N ASP A 263 -2.38 9.48 -6.78
CA ASP A 263 -3.54 8.62 -6.55
C ASP A 263 -3.80 7.69 -7.74
N LEU A 264 -4.18 6.44 -7.41
CA LEU A 264 -4.70 5.48 -8.38
C LEU A 264 -6.16 5.18 -8.05
N VAL A 265 -7.06 5.46 -8.99
CA VAL A 265 -8.51 5.29 -8.82
C VAL A 265 -8.95 4.02 -9.54
N TYR A 266 -9.12 2.94 -8.78
CA TYR A 266 -9.55 1.64 -9.31
C TYR A 266 -11.05 1.36 -9.15
N ASN A 267 -11.69 2.00 -8.19
CA ASN A 267 -13.05 1.65 -7.77
C ASN A 267 -14.15 2.23 -8.66
N HIS A 268 -13.86 3.28 -9.43
CA HIS A 268 -14.82 3.93 -10.32
C HIS A 268 -14.14 4.63 -11.50
N ALA A 269 -14.94 4.90 -12.53
CA ALA A 269 -14.63 5.81 -13.62
C ALA A 269 -15.74 6.88 -13.72
N ALA A 270 -15.48 7.96 -14.43
CA ALA A 270 -16.51 8.95 -14.73
C ALA A 270 -17.65 8.33 -15.56
N ASN A 271 -18.84 8.91 -15.42
CA ASN A 271 -20.04 8.51 -16.16
C ASN A 271 -19.91 8.64 -17.69
N ASP A 272 -18.99 9.47 -18.18
CA ASP A 272 -18.72 9.68 -19.60
C ASP A 272 -17.49 8.90 -20.11
N CYS A 273 -16.94 7.99 -19.29
CA CYS A 273 -15.81 7.15 -19.67
C CYS A 273 -16.13 6.35 -20.94
N GLU A 274 -15.34 6.54 -21.99
CA GLU A 274 -15.56 5.89 -23.30
C GLU A 274 -15.46 4.37 -23.20
N LEU A 275 -14.59 3.85 -22.33
CA LEU A 275 -14.44 2.41 -22.12
C LEU A 275 -15.75 1.75 -21.65
N LEU A 276 -16.59 2.46 -20.88
CA LEU A 276 -17.88 1.92 -20.43
C LEU A 276 -18.92 1.83 -21.55
N LYS A 277 -18.73 2.55 -22.66
CA LYS A 277 -19.60 2.42 -23.85
C LYS A 277 -19.30 1.13 -24.60
N ASP A 278 -18.03 0.81 -24.76
CA ASP A 278 -17.57 -0.38 -25.46
C ASP A 278 -17.64 -1.64 -24.57
N HIS A 279 -17.46 -1.47 -23.26
CA HIS A 279 -17.43 -2.53 -22.26
C HIS A 279 -18.39 -2.26 -21.09
N PRO A 280 -19.72 -2.26 -21.32
CA PRO A 280 -20.72 -2.03 -20.27
C PRO A 280 -20.72 -3.13 -19.20
N GLU A 281 -20.17 -4.31 -19.49
CA GLU A 281 -19.97 -5.41 -18.53
C GLU A 281 -18.95 -5.10 -17.44
N ALA A 282 -18.09 -4.10 -17.65
CA ALA A 282 -17.11 -3.65 -16.66
C ALA A 282 -17.75 -2.93 -15.46
N ALA A 283 -19.02 -2.50 -15.59
CA ALA A 283 -19.81 -1.90 -14.52
C ALA A 283 -20.96 -2.82 -14.09
N TYR A 284 -21.55 -2.54 -12.93
CA TYR A 284 -22.78 -3.21 -12.51
C TYR A 284 -23.96 -2.74 -13.36
N ASN A 285 -24.61 -3.66 -14.07
CA ASN A 285 -25.73 -3.38 -14.96
C ASN A 285 -26.86 -4.41 -14.77
N LEU A 286 -27.99 -4.22 -15.46
CA LEU A 286 -29.18 -5.08 -15.29
C LEU A 286 -29.02 -6.51 -15.83
N VAL A 287 -27.95 -6.78 -16.59
CA VAL A 287 -27.61 -8.09 -17.15
C VAL A 287 -26.70 -8.85 -16.20
N ASN A 288 -25.54 -8.29 -15.84
CA ASN A 288 -24.57 -8.95 -14.96
C ASN A 288 -24.93 -8.86 -13.47
N SER A 289 -25.82 -7.94 -13.09
CA SER A 289 -26.25 -7.71 -11.71
C SER A 289 -27.78 -7.64 -11.60
N PRO A 290 -28.51 -8.75 -11.82
CA PRO A 290 -29.97 -8.75 -11.88
C PRO A 290 -30.68 -8.28 -10.61
N HIS A 291 -30.01 -8.39 -9.46
CA HIS A 291 -30.48 -7.88 -8.17
C HIS A 291 -30.62 -6.34 -8.15
N LEU A 292 -30.03 -5.63 -9.11
CA LEU A 292 -30.17 -4.18 -9.27
C LEU A 292 -31.44 -3.76 -10.04
N LYS A 293 -32.22 -4.70 -10.58
CA LYS A 293 -33.46 -4.35 -11.32
C LYS A 293 -34.49 -3.61 -10.45
N PRO A 294 -34.82 -4.05 -9.21
CA PRO A 294 -35.73 -3.30 -8.35
C PRO A 294 -35.24 -1.87 -8.01
N PRO A 295 -34.00 -1.65 -7.53
CA PRO A 295 -33.54 -0.30 -7.22
C PRO A 295 -33.39 0.57 -8.47
N PHE A 296 -33.04 0.01 -9.63
CA PHE A 296 -33.02 0.75 -10.89
C PHE A 296 -34.42 1.28 -11.27
N LEU A 297 -35.45 0.44 -11.14
CA LEU A 297 -36.83 0.86 -11.42
C LEU A 297 -37.27 1.97 -10.45
N LEU A 298 -36.92 1.84 -9.16
CA LEU A 298 -37.22 2.85 -8.16
C LEU A 298 -36.56 4.20 -8.49
N ASP A 299 -35.28 4.19 -8.87
CA ASP A 299 -34.54 5.39 -9.28
C ASP A 299 -35.16 6.06 -10.51
N ALA A 300 -35.55 5.27 -11.52
CA ALA A 300 -36.27 5.77 -12.70
C ALA A 300 -37.63 6.40 -12.34
N ILE A 301 -38.37 5.81 -11.41
CA ILE A 301 -39.63 6.36 -10.90
C ILE A 301 -39.40 7.68 -10.19
N PHE A 302 -38.36 7.80 -9.34
CA PHE A 302 -38.05 9.06 -8.67
C PHE A 302 -37.64 10.16 -9.65
N MET A 303 -36.85 9.82 -10.67
CA MET A 303 -36.51 10.77 -11.73
C MET A 303 -37.76 11.26 -12.47
N GLN A 304 -38.69 10.36 -12.81
CA GLN A 304 -39.93 10.76 -13.48
C GLN A 304 -40.83 11.58 -12.56
N PHE A 305 -41.00 11.16 -11.31
CA PHE A 305 -41.75 11.90 -10.30
C PHE A 305 -41.22 13.34 -10.14
N THR A 306 -39.90 13.51 -10.09
CA THR A 306 -39.27 14.85 -10.01
C THR A 306 -39.63 15.72 -11.22
N LYS A 307 -39.66 15.16 -12.43
CA LYS A 307 -40.07 15.87 -13.65
C LYS A 307 -41.56 16.24 -13.61
N ASP A 308 -42.41 15.31 -13.19
CA ASP A 308 -43.86 15.54 -13.10
C ASP A 308 -44.19 16.65 -12.07
N CYS A 309 -43.45 16.74 -10.96
CA CYS A 309 -43.54 17.86 -10.02
C CYS A 309 -43.09 19.17 -10.67
N GLN A 310 -41.97 19.18 -11.39
CA GLN A 310 -41.46 20.37 -12.08
C GLN A 310 -42.45 20.91 -13.13
N ASP A 311 -43.15 20.01 -13.82
CA ASP A 311 -44.13 20.36 -14.86
C ASP A 311 -45.54 20.68 -14.30
N GLY A 312 -45.71 20.66 -12.97
CA GLY A 312 -46.97 20.98 -12.29
C GLY A 312 -48.07 19.91 -12.45
N VAL A 313 -47.74 18.72 -12.97
CA VAL A 313 -48.70 17.63 -13.19
C VAL A 313 -49.29 17.13 -11.86
N LEU A 314 -48.51 17.24 -10.79
CA LEU A 314 -48.85 16.75 -9.46
C LEU A 314 -49.37 17.83 -8.49
N GLU A 315 -49.61 19.06 -8.97
CA GLU A 315 -50.15 20.16 -8.15
C GLU A 315 -51.48 19.77 -7.49
N SER A 316 -52.35 19.08 -8.25
CA SER A 316 -53.64 18.58 -7.75
C SER A 316 -53.50 17.56 -6.61
N LYS A 317 -52.31 16.98 -6.43
CA LYS A 317 -51.95 16.04 -5.37
C LYS A 317 -51.10 16.67 -4.26
N GLY A 318 -50.88 17.99 -4.30
CA GLY A 318 -50.15 18.74 -3.27
C GLY A 318 -48.63 18.72 -3.40
N TYR A 319 -48.11 18.44 -4.61
CA TYR A 319 -46.68 18.47 -4.93
C TYR A 319 -46.39 19.49 -6.03
#